data_AF-A0A966EIJ4-F1
#
_entry.id   AF-A0A966EIJ4-F1
#
_cell.length_a   1.000
_cell.length_b   1.000
_cell.length_c   1.000
_cell.angle_alpha   90.00
_cell.angle_beta   90.00
_cell.angle_gamma   90.00
#
_symmetry.space_group_name_H-M   'P 1'
#
loop_
_entity.id
_entity.type
_entity.pdbx_description
1 polymer ?
#
loop_
_entity_poly.entity_id
_entity_poly.type
_entity_poly.pdbx_seq_one_letter_code
_entity_poly.pdbx_strand_id
1 'polypeptide(L)'
;MDQLAVAYRNATSEDELERTAHEMQQIIHDSGVYIPGYMTEFSRVACWRWLRWPDSDFTEFSPPKVYVPMESYVYWVDGGMKRETLEAKRSGGSFPEVQEVKSRYQIKAEARKGKDE
;
A
#
# COMPACT_ATOMS: atom_id res chain seq x y z
N MET A 1 -20.16 15.77 -11.12
CA MET A 1 -19.33 14.72 -10.49
C MET A 1 -19.24 13.47 -11.36
N ASP A 2 -20.33 12.84 -11.78
CA ASP A 2 -20.28 11.61 -12.61
C ASP A 2 -19.52 11.78 -13.93
N GLN A 3 -19.82 12.84 -14.69
CA GLN A 3 -19.09 13.17 -15.93
C GLN A 3 -17.59 13.40 -15.69
N LEU A 4 -17.22 14.07 -14.59
CA LEU A 4 -15.82 14.29 -14.23
C LEU A 4 -15.14 12.98 -13.84
N ALA A 5 -15.83 12.07 -13.16
CA ALA A 5 -15.29 10.76 -12.82
C ALA A 5 -15.03 9.91 -14.08
N VAL A 6 -15.92 9.99 -15.08
CA VAL A 6 -15.71 9.34 -16.39
C VAL A 6 -14.54 9.97 -17.12
N ALA A 7 -14.43 11.30 -17.16
CA ALA A 7 -13.31 12.00 -17.79
C ALA A 7 -11.98 11.65 -17.11
N TYR A 8 -11.91 11.69 -15.78
CA TYR A 8 -10.72 11.31 -15.01
C TYR A 8 -10.27 9.87 -15.30
N ARG A 9 -11.22 8.92 -15.38
CA ARG A 9 -10.93 7.51 -15.69
C ARG A 9 -10.37 7.32 -17.10
N ASN A 10 -10.80 8.14 -18.06
CA ASN A 10 -10.46 8.01 -19.47
C ASN A 10 -9.37 9.00 -19.93
N ALA A 11 -8.82 9.83 -19.03
CA ALA A 11 -7.79 10.80 -19.35
C ALA A 11 -6.55 10.11 -19.94
N THR A 12 -6.01 10.67 -21.03
CA THR A 12 -4.84 10.11 -21.72
C THR A 12 -3.57 10.91 -21.50
N SER A 13 -3.66 12.00 -20.73
CA SER A 13 -2.53 12.85 -20.35
C SER A 13 -2.56 13.17 -18.85
N GLU A 14 -1.39 13.42 -18.29
CA GLU A 14 -1.24 13.80 -16.88
C GLU A 14 -1.94 15.15 -16.59
N ASP A 15 -1.78 16.13 -17.47
CA ASP A 15 -2.43 17.46 -17.35
C ASP A 15 -3.96 17.35 -17.29
N GLU A 16 -4.56 16.50 -18.13
CA GLU A 16 -6.00 16.26 -18.13
C GLU A 16 -6.46 15.57 -16.84
N LEU A 17 -5.66 14.62 -16.36
CA LEU A 17 -5.92 13.87 -15.13
C LEU A 17 -5.86 14.80 -13.90
N GLU A 18 -4.82 15.63 -13.80
CA GLU A 18 -4.66 16.62 -12.72
C GLU A 18 -5.78 17.65 -12.71
N ARG A 19 -6.07 18.26 -13.87
CA ARG A 19 -7.14 19.26 -14.00
C ARG A 19 -8.49 18.69 -13.54
N THR A 20 -8.83 17.49 -14.01
CA THR A 20 -10.11 16.84 -13.67
C THR A 20 -10.15 16.45 -12.19
N ALA A 21 -9.03 16.00 -11.61
CA ALA A 21 -8.93 15.73 -10.17
C ALA A 21 -9.18 16.97 -9.31
N HIS A 22 -8.52 18.09 -9.65
CA HIS A 22 -8.70 19.35 -8.92
C HIS A 22 -10.14 19.84 -8.98
N GLU A 23 -10.79 19.74 -10.14
CA GLU A 23 -12.20 20.12 -10.29
C GLU A 23 -13.12 19.25 -9.40
N MET A 24 -12.89 17.94 -9.37
CA MET A 24 -13.63 17.04 -8.48
C MET A 24 -13.40 17.33 -7.00
N GLN A 25 -12.14 17.56 -6.61
CA GLN A 25 -11.76 17.87 -5.23
C GLN A 25 -12.40 19.19 -4.75
N GLN A 26 -12.47 20.22 -5.61
CA GLN A 26 -13.12 21.47 -5.28
C GLN A 26 -14.61 21.29 -4.98
N ILE A 27 -15.32 20.48 -5.79
CA ILE A 27 -16.73 20.16 -5.55
C ILE A 27 -16.92 19.45 -4.20
N ILE A 28 -16.04 18.49 -3.86
CA ILE A 28 -16.09 17.77 -2.59
C ILE A 28 -15.84 18.73 -1.41
N HIS A 29 -14.84 19.60 -1.54
CA HIS A 29 -14.51 20.63 -0.56
C HIS A 29 -15.70 21.56 -0.30
N ASP A 30 -16.27 22.13 -1.37
CA ASP A 30 -17.33 23.14 -1.26
C ASP A 30 -18.65 22.56 -0.76
N SER A 31 -18.91 21.29 -1.06
CA SER A 31 -20.12 20.59 -0.58
C SER A 31 -20.00 20.06 0.85
N GLY A 32 -18.78 19.93 1.38
CA GLY A 32 -18.55 19.41 2.73
C GLY A 32 -18.97 17.95 2.94
N VAL A 33 -19.18 17.19 1.85
CA VAL A 33 -19.66 15.79 1.92
C VAL A 33 -18.61 14.82 2.46
N TYR A 34 -17.33 15.23 2.47
CA TYR A 34 -16.22 14.45 2.98
C TYR A 34 -15.16 15.36 3.59
N ILE A 35 -14.78 15.09 4.83
CA ILE A 35 -13.76 15.83 5.57
C ILE A 35 -12.69 14.81 6.02
N PRO A 36 -11.51 14.77 5.40
CA PRO A 36 -10.46 13.85 5.81
C PRO A 36 -9.89 14.27 7.16
N GLY A 37 -10.11 13.45 8.20
CA GLY A 37 -9.67 13.74 9.57
C GLY A 37 -8.39 13.02 10.00
N TYR A 38 -8.02 11.92 9.35
CA TYR A 38 -6.80 11.17 9.64
C TYR A 38 -6.33 10.43 8.39
N MET A 39 -5.03 10.11 8.35
CA MET A 39 -4.42 9.27 7.32
C MET A 39 -3.63 8.16 8.02
N THR A 40 -3.74 6.93 7.53
CA THR A 40 -2.94 5.80 8.05
C THR A 40 -1.51 5.93 7.52
N GLU A 41 -0.54 6.17 8.42
CA GLU A 41 0.87 6.39 8.05
C GLU A 41 1.60 5.10 7.67
N PHE A 42 1.23 3.98 8.32
CA PHE A 42 1.79 2.67 8.03
C PHE A 42 0.81 1.56 8.42
N SER A 43 0.99 0.38 7.82
CA SER A 43 0.30 -0.85 8.21
C SER A 43 1.33 -1.81 8.79
N ARG A 44 0.97 -2.48 9.89
CA ARG A 44 1.80 -3.52 10.51
C ARG A 44 1.11 -4.87 10.35
N VAL A 45 1.87 -5.85 9.88
CA VAL A 45 1.38 -7.20 9.64
C VAL A 45 2.29 -8.21 10.32
N ALA A 46 1.67 -9.16 11.03
CA ALA A 46 2.33 -10.37 11.51
C ALA A 46 1.81 -11.56 10.72
N CYS A 47 2.69 -12.44 10.27
CA CYS A 47 2.31 -13.64 9.55
C CYS A 47 3.19 -14.82 9.94
N TRP A 48 2.71 -16.03 9.65
CA TRP A 48 3.50 -17.24 9.83
C TRP A 48 4.75 -17.19 8.94
N ARG A 49 5.88 -17.74 9.43
CA ARG A 49 7.14 -17.86 8.67
C ARG A 49 6.97 -18.45 7.26
N TRP A 50 6.02 -19.36 7.10
CA TRP A 50 5.72 -20.03 5.84
C TRP A 50 4.78 -19.24 4.92
N LEU A 51 4.30 -18.06 5.32
CA LEU A 51 3.57 -17.17 4.42
C LEU A 51 4.60 -16.37 3.60
N ARG A 52 4.58 -16.55 2.29
CA ARG A 52 5.53 -15.94 1.36
C ARG A 52 4.82 -14.97 0.43
N TRP A 53 5.60 -14.03 -0.07
CA TRP A 53 5.17 -12.89 -0.83
C TRP A 53 6.05 -12.77 -2.08
N PRO A 54 5.55 -12.19 -3.19
CA PRO A 54 6.39 -11.88 -4.34
C PRO A 54 7.53 -10.96 -3.90
N ASP A 55 8.75 -11.35 -4.24
CA ASP A 55 9.97 -10.55 -4.03
C ASP A 55 10.66 -10.41 -5.39
N SER A 56 10.44 -9.26 -6.02
CA SER A 56 10.96 -8.92 -7.35
C SER A 56 11.33 -7.44 -7.40
N ASP A 57 12.09 -7.06 -8.43
CA ASP A 57 12.50 -5.67 -8.67
C ASP A 57 11.33 -4.67 -8.68
N PHE A 58 10.12 -5.14 -8.98
CA PHE A 58 8.90 -4.32 -9.07
C PHE A 58 7.97 -4.47 -7.87
N THR A 59 8.15 -5.48 -7.02
CA THR A 59 7.28 -5.77 -5.87
C THR A 59 8.09 -6.50 -4.79
N GLU A 60 8.40 -5.80 -3.70
CA GLU A 60 9.25 -6.31 -2.60
C GLU A 60 8.47 -7.09 -1.52
N PHE A 61 7.13 -6.99 -1.53
CA PHE A 61 6.26 -7.64 -0.54
C PHE A 61 4.82 -7.76 -1.04
N SER A 62 4.08 -6.65 -1.07
CA SER A 62 2.73 -6.60 -1.62
C SER A 62 2.61 -5.49 -2.65
N PRO A 63 1.63 -5.56 -3.56
CA PRO A 63 1.28 -4.44 -4.42
C PRO A 63 1.07 -3.15 -3.59
N PRO A 64 1.48 -1.97 -4.10
CA PRO A 64 1.40 -0.72 -3.33
C PRO A 64 -0.03 -0.18 -3.13
N LYS A 65 -1.03 -0.76 -3.80
CA LYS A 65 -2.41 -0.26 -3.82
C LYS A 65 -3.34 -0.92 -2.79
N VAL A 66 -2.84 -1.82 -1.94
CA VAL A 66 -3.68 -2.53 -0.95
C VAL A 66 -3.52 -1.92 0.43
N TYR A 67 -4.64 -1.79 1.15
CA TYR A 67 -4.63 -1.26 2.51
C TYR A 67 -4.09 -2.29 3.50
N VAL A 68 -4.51 -3.55 3.34
CA VAL A 68 -3.94 -4.70 4.04
C VAL A 68 -3.23 -5.60 3.02
N PRO A 69 -1.97 -5.99 3.25
CA PRO A 69 -1.22 -6.86 2.33
C PRO A 69 -1.97 -8.11 1.86
N MET A 70 -2.76 -8.73 2.74
CA MET A 70 -3.55 -9.92 2.43
C MET A 70 -4.67 -9.70 1.41
N GLU A 71 -5.08 -8.46 1.15
CA GLU A 71 -6.09 -8.15 0.13
C GLU A 71 -5.55 -8.28 -1.30
N SER A 72 -4.23 -8.40 -1.45
CA SER A 72 -3.62 -8.58 -2.76
C SER A 72 -3.79 -9.98 -3.32
N TYR A 73 -4.02 -10.98 -2.47
CA TYR A 73 -4.12 -12.41 -2.82
C TYR A 73 -2.93 -12.96 -3.64
N VAL A 74 -1.79 -12.28 -3.64
CA VAL A 74 -0.55 -12.74 -4.33
C VAL A 74 0.39 -13.51 -3.41
N TYR A 75 0.04 -13.68 -2.13
CA TYR A 75 0.81 -14.48 -1.18
C TYR A 75 0.53 -15.98 -1.36
N TRP A 76 1.45 -16.82 -0.90
CA TRP A 76 1.26 -18.27 -0.87
C TRP A 76 1.81 -18.90 0.41
N VAL A 77 1.42 -20.14 0.64
CA VAL A 77 1.99 -20.97 1.72
C VAL A 77 3.14 -21.79 1.15
N ASP A 78 4.34 -21.56 1.67
CA ASP A 78 5.48 -22.41 1.39
C ASP A 78 5.36 -23.72 2.19
N GLY A 79 5.09 -24.81 1.47
CA GLY A 79 4.91 -26.13 2.09
C GLY A 79 6.17 -26.67 2.76
N GLY A 80 7.36 -26.34 2.24
CA GLY A 80 8.64 -26.74 2.81
C GLY A 80 8.88 -26.07 4.16
N MET A 81 8.79 -24.74 4.18
CA MET A 81 8.94 -23.94 5.39
C MET A 81 7.88 -24.28 6.43
N LYS A 82 6.65 -24.60 6.00
CA LYS A 82 5.58 -25.02 6.91
C LYS A 82 5.94 -26.32 7.64
N ARG A 83 6.40 -27.35 6.91
CA ARG A 83 6.82 -28.62 7.52
C ARG A 83 7.99 -28.41 8.48
N GLU A 84 9.05 -27.75 8.01
CA GLU A 84 10.25 -27.44 8.80
C GLU A 84 9.89 -26.73 10.12
N THR A 85 9.01 -25.72 10.04
CA THR A 85 8.58 -24.95 11.22
C THR A 85 7.77 -25.80 12.19
N LEU A 86 6.88 -26.67 11.69
CA LEU A 86 6.06 -27.56 12.53
C LEU A 86 6.88 -28.70 13.14
N GLU A 87 7.93 -29.17 12.46
CA GLU A 87 8.88 -30.17 12.99
C GLU A 87 9.75 -29.56 14.08
N ALA A 88 10.34 -28.39 13.85
CA ALA A 88 11.12 -27.66 14.86
C ALA A 88 10.29 -27.41 16.12
N LYS A 89 9.03 -26.96 15.97
CA LYS A 89 8.12 -26.77 17.10
C LYS A 89 7.90 -28.06 17.90
N ARG A 90 7.82 -29.23 17.23
CA ARG A 90 7.64 -30.52 17.90
C ARG A 90 8.91 -31.01 18.60
N SER A 91 10.07 -30.74 18.04
CA SER A 91 11.37 -31.10 18.63
C SER A 91 11.88 -30.10 19.68
N GLY A 92 11.09 -29.06 19.99
CA GLY A 92 11.48 -28.01 20.95
C GLY A 92 12.43 -26.95 20.38
N GLY A 93 12.66 -26.96 19.07
CA GLY A 93 13.42 -25.93 18.36
C GLY A 93 12.59 -24.67 18.09
N SER A 94 13.30 -23.56 17.83
CA SER A 94 12.72 -22.27 17.48
C SER A 94 13.50 -21.60 16.35
N PHE A 95 12.83 -20.71 15.62
CA PHE A 95 13.47 -19.81 14.65
C PHE A 95 13.62 -18.41 15.27
N PRO A 96 14.63 -17.64 14.85
CA PRO A 96 14.77 -16.26 15.29
C PRO A 96 13.57 -15.42 14.84
N GLU A 97 13.28 -14.38 15.61
CA GLU A 97 12.31 -13.35 15.24
C GLU A 97 12.80 -12.60 14.00
N VAL A 98 11.89 -12.33 13.07
CA VAL A 98 12.14 -11.51 11.88
C VAL A 98 11.23 -10.30 11.93
N GLN A 99 11.83 -9.12 11.92
CA GLN A 99 11.14 -7.85 11.81
C GLN A 99 11.73 -7.07 10.62
N GLU A 100 10.90 -6.80 9.61
CA GLU A 100 11.30 -6.05 8.43
C GLU A 100 10.43 -4.80 8.27
N VAL A 101 11.06 -3.70 7.81
CA VAL A 101 10.38 -2.46 7.47
C VAL A 101 10.50 -2.26 5.96
N LYS A 102 9.35 -2.18 5.27
CA LYS A 102 9.28 -1.94 3.83
C LYS A 102 8.86 -0.49 3.57
N SER A 103 9.78 0.34 3.08
CA SER A 103 9.54 1.79 2.85
C SER A 103 9.61 2.20 1.38
N ARG A 104 9.73 1.24 0.44
CA ARG A 104 9.89 1.53 -0.99
C ARG A 104 8.80 2.43 -1.58
N TYR A 105 7.56 2.25 -1.14
CA TYR A 105 6.39 3.01 -1.62
C TYR A 105 6.02 4.17 -0.69
N GLN A 106 6.84 4.47 0.31
CA GLN A 106 6.60 5.60 1.19
C GLN A 106 6.78 6.90 0.40
N ILE A 107 5.72 7.71 0.32
CA ILE A 107 5.81 9.06 -0.22
C ILE A 107 6.58 9.90 0.79
N LYS A 108 7.79 10.32 0.42
CA LYS A 108 8.55 11.30 1.19
C LYS A 108 8.02 12.67 0.82
N ALA A 109 7.38 13.36 1.76
CA ALA A 109 7.05 14.76 1.57
C ALA A 109 8.37 15.55 1.47
N GLU A 110 8.72 16.01 0.27
CA GLU A 110 9.74 17.04 0.17
C GLU A 110 9.17 18.33 0.75
N ALA A 111 9.90 18.96 1.67
CA ALA A 111 9.50 20.25 2.20
C ALA A 111 9.35 21.22 1.02
N ARG A 112 8.12 21.72 0.81
CA ARG A 112 7.86 22.80 -0.13
C ARG A 112 8.77 23.95 0.28
N LYS A 113 9.87 24.18 -0.45
CA LYS A 113 10.62 25.42 -0.34
C LYS A 113 9.60 26.52 -0.55
N GLY A 114 9.41 27.37 0.45
CA GLY A 114 8.59 28.55 0.32
C GLY A 114 9.04 29.26 -0.95
N LYS A 115 8.08 29.55 -1.84
CA LYS A 115 8.28 30.67 -2.74
C LYS A 115 8.28 31.88 -1.82
N ASP A 116 9.48 32.34 -1.47
CA ASP A 116 9.65 33.71 -0.99
C ASP A 116 9.16 34.64 -2.11
N GLU A 117 8.22 35.51 -1.70
CA GLU A 117 7.73 36.76 -2.31
C GLU A 117 7.12 36.74 -3.73
#